data_AF-A0A842IJY7-F1
#
_entry.id   AF-A0A842IJY7-F1
#
_cell.length_a   1.000
_cell.length_b   1.000
_cell.length_c   1.000
_cell.angle_alpha   90.00
_cell.angle_beta   90.00
_cell.angle_gamma   90.00
#
_symmetry.space_group_name_H-M   'P 1'
#
loop_
_entity.id
_entity.type
_entity.pdbx_description
1 polymer ?
#
loop_
_entity_poly.entity_id
_entity_poly.type
_entity_poly.pdbx_seq_one_letter_code
_entity_poly.pdbx_strand_id
1 'polypeptide(L)' 'MKKAIFYASALIAALLLIHIISIVSTDLDRLTEYGYGFLAGKVILLVLFLAIAWFTRNKILSKK' A
#
# COMPACT_ATOMS: atom_id res chain seq x y z
N MET A 1 -4.56 16.10 12.36
CA MET A 1 -4.80 16.09 10.90
C MET A 1 -3.65 15.44 10.13
N LYS A 2 -2.54 16.14 9.80
CA LYS A 2 -1.46 15.59 8.92
C LYS A 2 -0.80 14.31 9.46
N LYS A 3 -0.57 14.23 10.77
CA LYS A 3 -0.06 13.02 11.45
C LYS A 3 -1.02 11.83 11.36
N ALA A 4 -2.32 12.08 11.56
CA ALA A 4 -3.34 11.03 11.46
C ALA A 4 -3.45 10.48 10.03
N ILE A 5 -3.38 11.35 9.02
CA ILE A 5 -3.35 10.94 7.61
C ILE A 5 -2.12 10.06 7.33
N PHE A 6 -0.93 10.47 7.81
CA PHE A 6 0.28 9.66 7.67
C PHE A 6 0.15 8.27 8.31
N TYR A 7 -0.29 8.20 9.57
CA TYR A 7 -0.44 6.91 10.26
C TYR A 7 -1.53 6.03 9.63
N ALA A 8 -2.66 6.61 9.20
CA ALA A 8 -3.72 5.87 8.52
C ALA A 8 -3.24 5.34 7.16
N SER A 9 -2.59 6.17 6.35
CA SER A 9 -2.03 5.75 5.05
C SER A 9 -0.94 4.67 5.22
N ALA A 10 -0.09 4.81 6.24
CA ALA A 10 0.94 3.81 6.54
C ALA A 10 0.32 2.46 6.98
N LEU A 11 -0.72 2.49 7.81
CA LEU A 11 -1.45 1.29 8.23
C LEU A 11 -2.11 0.58 7.05
N ILE A 12 -2.81 1.34 6.20
CA ILE A 12 -3.47 0.81 4.99
C ILE A 12 -2.43 0.20 4.04
N ALA A 13 -1.28 0.87 3.85
CA ALA A 13 -0.18 0.36 3.05
C ALA A 13 0.37 -0.96 3.61
N ALA A 14 0.56 -1.07 4.92
CA ALA A 14 1.03 -2.31 5.55
C ALA A 14 0.05 -3.48 5.35
N LEU A 15 -1.25 -3.24 5.52
CA LEU A 15 -2.29 -4.26 5.29
C LEU A 15 -2.33 -4.71 3.82
N LEU A 16 -2.26 -3.76 2.87
CA LEU A 16 -2.17 -4.07 1.44
C LEU A 16 -0.94 -4.91 1.13
N LEU A 17 0.20 -4.60 1.74
CA LEU A 17 1.46 -5.30 1.50
C LEU A 17 1.41 -6.75 1.98
N ILE A 18 0.87 -7.00 3.18
CA ILE A 18 0.65 -8.37 3.69
C ILE A 18 -0.27 -9.15 2.74
N HIS A 19 -1.33 -8.51 2.26
CA HIS A 19 -2.30 -9.15 1.38
C HIS A 19 -1.70 -9.46 -0.01
N ILE A 20 -0.86 -8.58 -0.54
CA ILE A 20 -0.13 -8.79 -1.80
C ILE A 20 0.87 -9.94 -1.62
N ILE A 21 1.66 -9.95 -0.55
CA ILE A 21 2.62 -11.03 -0.26
C ILE A 21 1.90 -12.37 -0.12
N SER A 22 0.75 -12.41 0.55
CA SER A 22 -0.06 -13.62 0.70
C SER A 22 -0.52 -14.15 -0.66
N ILE A 23 -1.05 -13.29 -1.54
CA ILE A 23 -1.48 -13.70 -2.89
C ILE A 23 -0.27 -14.17 -3.69
N VAL A 24 0.83 -13.43 -3.65
CA VAL A 24 2.04 -13.74 -4.40
C VAL A 24 2.66 -15.07 -3.95
N SER A 25 2.70 -15.33 -2.65
CA SER A 25 3.39 -16.53 -2.13
C SER A 25 2.55 -17.79 -2.14
N THR A 26 1.21 -17.66 -2.13
CA THR A 26 0.30 -18.80 -1.89
C THR A 26 -0.63 -19.08 -3.07
N ASP A 27 -0.98 -18.05 -3.85
CA ASP A 27 -2.05 -18.12 -4.86
C ASP A 27 -1.58 -17.74 -6.27
N LEU A 28 -0.28 -17.51 -6.49
CA LEU A 28 0.27 -17.16 -7.82
C LEU A 28 -0.10 -18.21 -8.89
N ASP A 29 0.01 -19.48 -8.55
CA ASP A 29 -0.30 -20.60 -9.47
C ASP A 29 -1.80 -20.75 -9.74
N ARG A 30 -2.65 -20.09 -8.95
CA ARG A 30 -4.12 -20.09 -9.07
C ARG A 30 -4.68 -18.78 -9.61
N LEU A 31 -3.82 -17.81 -9.92
CA LEU A 31 -4.24 -16.52 -10.40
C LEU A 31 -4.71 -16.61 -11.86
N THR A 32 -6.01 -16.39 -12.07
CA THR A 32 -6.56 -16.17 -13.40
C THR A 32 -6.12 -14.82 -13.96
N GLU A 33 -6.32 -14.59 -15.26
CA GLU A 33 -6.01 -13.31 -15.92
C GLU A 33 -6.66 -12.11 -15.19
N TYR A 34 -7.90 -12.26 -14.73
CA TYR A 34 -8.58 -11.26 -13.89
C TYR A 34 -7.96 -11.11 -12.49
N GLY A 35 -7.43 -12.21 -11.92
CA GLY A 35 -6.70 -12.19 -10.66
C GLY A 35 -5.40 -11.39 -10.74
N TYR A 36 -4.69 -11.45 -11.86
CA TYR A 36 -3.54 -10.58 -12.13
C TYR A 36 -3.94 -9.11 -12.22
N GLY A 37 -5.07 -8.79 -12.87
CA GLY A 37 -5.61 -7.43 -12.90
C GLY A 37 -5.95 -6.89 -11.50
N PHE A 38 -6.56 -7.72 -10.66
CA PHE A 38 -6.85 -7.37 -9.25
C PHE A 38 -5.57 -7.14 -8.43
N LEU A 39 -4.57 -8.02 -8.59
CA LEU A 39 -3.28 -7.88 -7.94
C LEU A 39 -2.56 -6.60 -8.38
N ALA A 40 -2.54 -6.32 -9.68
CA ALA A 40 -1.98 -5.09 -10.24
C ALA A 40 -2.68 -3.84 -9.68
N GLY A 41 -4.01 -3.86 -9.57
CA GLY A 41 -4.78 -2.78 -8.94
C GLY A 41 -4.38 -2.56 -7.47
N LYS A 42 -4.19 -3.63 -6.69
CA LYS A 42 -3.69 -3.54 -5.31
C LYS A 42 -2.28 -2.97 -5.23
N VAL A 43 -1.39 -3.37 -6.14
CA VAL A 43 -0.01 -2.83 -6.21
C VAL A 43 -0.04 -1.34 -6.53
N ILE A 44 -0.87 -0.90 -7.48
CA ILE A 44 -1.06 0.53 -7.78
C ILE A 44 -1.57 1.27 -6.55
N LEU A 45 -2.56 0.72 -5.84
CA LEU A 45 -3.09 1.30 -4.60
C LEU A 45 -2.01 1.41 -3.51
N LEU A 46 -1.17 0.38 -3.37
CA LEU A 46 -0.05 0.36 -2.44
C LEU A 46 0.93 1.50 -2.74
N VAL A 47 1.33 1.65 -4.00
CA VAL A 47 2.24 2.72 -4.44
C VAL A 47 1.63 4.09 -4.18
N LEU A 48 0.33 4.26 -4.43
CA LEU A 48 -0.38 5.51 -4.15
C LEU A 48 -0.35 5.86 -2.64
N PHE A 49 -0.68 4.92 -1.76
CA PHE A 49 -0.64 5.16 -0.32
C PHE A 49 0.77 5.40 0.21
N LEU A 50 1.78 4.71 -0.32
CA LEU A 50 3.18 4.96 -0.01
C LEU A 50 3.63 6.35 -0.47
N ALA A 51 3.22 6.79 -1.67
CA ALA A 51 3.52 8.13 -2.15
C ALA A 51 2.88 9.21 -1.25
N ILE A 52 1.60 9.05 -0.89
CA ILE A 52 0.91 9.95 0.04
C ILE A 52 1.62 9.99 1.40
N ALA A 53 2.00 8.83 1.94
CA ALA A 53 2.75 8.75 3.19
C ALA A 53 4.12 9.45 3.08
N TRP A 54 4.85 9.28 1.97
CA TRP A 54 6.14 9.91 1.72
C TRP A 54 6.04 11.44 1.61
N PHE A 55 5.10 11.97 0.83
CA PHE A 55 4.89 13.41 0.72
C PHE A 55 4.44 14.02 2.06
N THR A 56 3.67 13.27 2.84
CA THR A 56 3.21 13.73 4.16
C THR A 56 4.32 13.66 5.22
N ARG A 57 5.26 12.71 5.10
CA ARG A 57 6.42 12.54 6.00
C ARG A 57 7.26 13.81 6.11
N ASN A 58 7.59 14.45 5.00
CA ASN A 58 8.43 15.66 5.00
C ASN A 58 7.78 16.82 5.75
N LYS A 59 6.44 16.95 5.71
CA LYS A 59 5.71 17.98 6.45
C LYS A 59 5.56 17.69 7.95
N ILE A 60 5.79 16.45 8.38
CA ILE A 60 5.74 16.04 9.80
C ILE A 60 7.14 16.11 10.42
N LEU A 61 8.18 15.64 9.72
CA LEU A 61 9.56 15.61 10.23
C LEU A 61 10.25 16.98 10.19
N SER A 62 9.88 17.87 9.27
CA SER A 62 10.44 19.24 9.19
C SER A 62 9.99 20.19 10.30
N LYS A 63 9.11 19.74 11.22
CA LYS A 63 8.64 20.56 12.35
C LYS A 63 9.42 20.29 13.64
N LYS A 64 10.61 19.69 13.52
CA LYS A 64 11.51 19.38 14.63
C LYS A 64 12.73 20.29 14.58
#